data_AF-A0A966NMB8-F1
#
_entry.id   AF-A0A966NMB8-F1
#
_cell.length_a   1.000
_cell.length_b   1.000
_cell.length_c   1.000
_cell.angle_alpha   90.00
_cell.angle_beta   90.00
_cell.angle_gamma   90.00
#
_symmetry.space_group_name_H-M   'P 1'
#
loop_
_entity.id
_entity.type
_entity.pdbx_description
1 polymer ?
#
loop_
_entity_poly.entity_id
_entity_poly.type
_entity_poly.pdbx_seq_one_letter_code
_entity_poly.pdbx_strand_id
1 'polypeptide(L)'
;MLIGVIAVALLVDLLVFHRKAHVVEIKEAAIESAIWVGLGLAFTGVIAWMFADQGQGGAAAVEYLSAYLIEKSLSVDNVFVWAVVFSHFAVPRQYQHRTLFWGIFGALVMRFIFIVVGTAVINRFKILLLVFGVFLIYTGWKIVRGKDEESDPNDTKTMRLFRRFVPSVQHYDGQKMIGYIPFPCTNYHFIDNKDWVS
;
A
#
# COMPACT_ATOMS: atom_id res chain seq x y z
N MET A 1 22.06 -18.42 -11.75
CA MET A 1 22.79 -17.71 -10.67
C MET A 1 22.07 -16.45 -10.20
N LEU A 2 21.72 -15.50 -11.09
CA LEU A 2 20.98 -14.26 -10.72
C LEU A 2 19.65 -14.47 -9.97
N ILE A 3 18.80 -15.40 -10.42
CA ILE A 3 17.51 -15.69 -9.76
C ILE A 3 17.71 -16.22 -8.33
N GLY A 4 18.77 -17.00 -8.10
CA GLY A 4 19.11 -17.51 -6.77
C GLY A 4 19.60 -16.40 -5.84
N VAL A 5 20.42 -15.48 -6.35
CA VAL A 5 20.88 -14.29 -5.59
C VAL A 5 19.70 -13.39 -5.22
N ILE A 6 18.78 -13.16 -6.16
CA ILE A 6 17.57 -12.36 -5.92
C ILE A 6 16.66 -13.04 -4.89
N ALA A 7 16.46 -14.37 -4.99
CA ALA A 7 15.64 -15.12 -4.04
C ALA A 7 16.25 -15.13 -2.62
N VAL A 8 17.59 -15.25 -2.51
CA VAL A 8 18.30 -15.19 -1.23
C VAL A 8 18.25 -13.79 -0.63
N ALA A 9 18.46 -12.75 -1.43
CA ALA A 9 18.33 -11.37 -0.98
C ALA A 9 16.92 -11.06 -0.45
N LEU A 10 15.88 -11.54 -1.13
CA LEU A 10 14.48 -11.43 -0.67
C LEU A 10 14.22 -12.18 0.64
N LEU A 11 14.79 -13.39 0.79
CA LEU A 11 14.65 -14.17 2.03
C LEU A 11 15.39 -13.52 3.21
N VAL A 12 16.55 -12.91 2.97
CA VAL A 12 17.33 -12.22 3.99
C VAL A 12 16.62 -10.95 4.45
N ASP A 13 16.08 -10.16 3.51
CA ASP A 13 15.26 -8.97 3.81
C ASP A 13 14.03 -9.34 4.68
N LEU A 14 13.44 -10.52 4.44
CA LEU A 14 12.30 -11.04 5.18
C LEU A 14 12.66 -11.54 6.59
N LEU A 15 13.72 -12.36 6.74
CA LEU A 15 14.05 -13.00 8.01
C LEU A 15 14.76 -12.07 9.00
N VAL A 16 15.55 -11.12 8.50
CA VAL A 16 16.49 -10.35 9.32
C VAL A 16 15.95 -8.98 9.68
N PHE A 17 15.20 -8.32 8.80
CA PHE A 17 14.95 -6.87 8.92
C PHE A 17 13.69 -6.47 9.71
N HIS A 18 12.73 -7.36 9.96
CA HIS A 18 11.41 -6.98 10.50
C HIS A 18 11.29 -6.91 12.03
N ARG A 19 12.37 -6.68 12.78
CA ARG A 19 12.34 -6.75 14.26
C ARG A 19 12.19 -5.45 15.04
N LYS A 20 12.20 -4.25 14.45
CA LYS A 20 12.14 -3.01 15.25
C LYS A 20 11.26 -1.95 14.63
N ALA A 21 10.17 -1.64 15.32
CA ALA A 21 9.37 -0.46 15.10
C ALA A 21 9.75 0.63 16.08
N HIS A 22 10.02 1.81 15.55
CA HIS A 22 10.04 3.05 16.30
C HIS A 22 8.92 3.93 15.78
N VAL A 23 8.11 4.50 16.68
CA VAL A 23 7.04 5.41 16.31
C VAL A 23 7.69 6.76 16.06
N VAL A 24 8.20 6.95 14.83
CA VAL A 24 8.74 8.25 14.41
C VAL A 24 7.55 9.18 14.17
N GLU A 25 7.61 10.39 14.74
CA GLU A 25 6.63 11.44 14.47
C GLU A 25 6.69 11.79 12.97
N ILE A 26 5.54 11.90 12.28
CA ILE A 26 5.48 12.06 10.82
C ILE A 26 6.34 13.23 10.32
N LYS A 27 6.46 14.31 11.12
CA LYS A 27 7.29 15.48 10.80
C LYS A 27 8.78 15.16 10.81
N GLU A 28 9.24 14.42 11.80
CA GLU A 28 10.64 14.03 11.94
C GLU A 28 11.03 13.03 10.85
N ALA A 29 10.16 12.05 10.56
CA ALA A 29 10.34 11.10 9.45
C ALA A 29 10.37 11.78 8.07
N ALA A 30 9.54 12.81 7.86
CA ALA A 30 9.51 13.57 6.62
C ALA A 30 10.77 14.41 6.43
N ILE A 31 11.26 15.06 7.48
CA ILE A 31 12.51 15.84 7.45
C ILE A 31 13.70 14.91 7.20
N GLU A 32 13.78 13.79 7.91
CA GLU A 32 14.83 12.79 7.71
C GLU A 32 14.82 12.27 6.27
N SER A 33 13.65 11.88 5.74
CA SER A 33 13.52 11.45 4.35
C SER A 33 13.93 12.53 3.35
N ALA A 34 13.53 13.79 3.58
CA ALA A 34 13.89 14.90 2.72
C ALA A 34 15.41 15.17 2.71
N ILE A 35 16.08 15.03 3.86
CA ILE A 35 17.54 15.15 3.96
C ILE A 35 18.21 14.02 3.15
N TRP A 36 17.79 12.77 3.32
CA TRP A 36 18.35 11.64 2.57
C TRP A 36 18.09 11.72 1.07
N VAL A 37 16.91 12.20 0.66
CA VAL A 37 16.60 12.45 -0.75
C VAL A 37 17.44 13.59 -1.30
N GLY A 38 17.56 14.69 -0.57
CA GLY A 38 18.40 15.82 -0.93
C GLY A 38 19.87 15.43 -1.07
N LEU A 39 20.38 14.58 -0.18
CA LEU A 39 21.76 14.09 -0.24
C LEU A 39 21.99 13.19 -1.46
N GLY A 40 21.06 12.29 -1.78
CA GLY A 40 21.14 11.46 -2.99
C GLY A 40 21.08 12.29 -4.27
N LEU A 41 20.21 13.30 -4.33
CA LEU A 41 20.15 14.22 -5.46
C LEU A 41 21.42 15.07 -5.57
N ALA A 42 21.96 15.58 -4.46
CA ALA A 42 23.22 16.33 -4.45
C ALA A 42 24.39 15.47 -4.94
N PHE A 43 24.40 14.17 -4.60
CA PHE A 43 25.40 13.23 -5.08
C PHE A 43 25.37 13.05 -6.61
N THR A 44 24.22 13.26 -7.26
CA THR A 44 24.15 13.30 -8.74
C THR A 44 25.03 14.41 -9.31
N GLY A 45 25.07 15.58 -8.66
CA GLY A 45 25.96 16.68 -9.02
C GLY A 45 27.44 16.36 -8.79
N VAL A 46 27.75 15.61 -7.73
CA VAL A 46 29.11 15.12 -7.45
C VAL A 46 29.57 14.15 -8.54
N ILE A 47 28.72 13.21 -8.95
CA ILE A 47 29.01 12.29 -10.07
C ILE A 47 29.20 13.07 -11.38
N ALA A 48 28.34 14.04 -11.65
CA ALA A 48 28.48 14.88 -12.84
C ALA A 48 29.83 15.62 -12.87
N TRP A 49 30.28 16.14 -11.73
CA TRP A 49 31.57 16.83 -11.59
C TRP A 49 32.76 15.87 -11.68
N MET A 50 32.68 14.70 -11.04
CA MET A 50 33.76 13.71 -11.00
C MET A 50 34.05 13.10 -12.40
N PHE A 51 33.01 12.95 -13.23
CA PHE A 51 33.13 12.44 -14.59
C PHE A 51 33.13 13.55 -15.66
N ALA A 52 33.17 14.82 -15.26
CA ALA A 52 33.19 15.97 -16.17
C ALA A 52 34.45 15.95 -17.05
N ASP A 53 35.61 15.60 -16.47
CA ASP A 53 36.91 15.56 -17.17
C ASP A 53 36.94 14.53 -18.32
N GLN A 54 36.08 13.50 -18.27
CA GLN A 54 35.97 12.48 -19.32
C GLN A 54 34.91 12.82 -20.37
N GLY A 55 34.26 13.99 -20.30
CA GLY A 55 33.16 14.38 -21.19
C GLY A 55 31.88 13.55 -21.01
N GLN A 56 31.83 12.66 -20.01
CA GLN A 56 30.73 11.73 -19.74
C GLN A 56 29.95 12.07 -18.47
N GLY A 57 30.23 13.20 -17.81
CA GLY A 57 29.58 13.62 -16.57
C GLY A 57 28.05 13.60 -16.62
N GLY A 58 27.47 14.03 -17.74
CA GLY A 58 26.02 13.97 -17.94
C GLY A 58 25.47 12.55 -18.03
N ALA A 59 26.17 11.64 -18.71
CA ALA A 59 25.73 10.26 -18.87
C ALA A 59 25.79 9.49 -17.53
N ALA A 60 26.90 9.61 -16.80
CA ALA A 60 27.07 8.99 -15.49
C ALA A 60 26.06 9.51 -14.46
N ALA A 61 25.76 10.81 -14.49
CA ALA A 61 24.76 11.41 -13.61
C ALA A 61 23.34 10.88 -13.92
N VAL A 62 22.99 10.73 -15.19
CA VAL A 62 21.69 10.16 -15.60
C VAL A 62 21.58 8.69 -15.20
N GLU A 63 22.65 7.90 -15.35
CA GLU A 63 22.67 6.50 -14.93
C GLU A 63 22.48 6.37 -13.41
N TYR A 64 23.23 7.15 -12.62
CA TYR A 64 23.07 7.20 -11.17
C TYR A 64 21.65 7.62 -10.77
N LEU A 65 21.15 8.72 -11.34
CA LEU A 65 19.82 9.24 -11.00
C LEU A 65 18.73 8.24 -11.38
N SER A 66 18.87 7.56 -12.51
CA SER A 66 17.92 6.53 -12.96
C SER A 66 17.90 5.34 -12.00
N ALA A 67 19.08 4.84 -11.60
CA ALA A 67 19.19 3.77 -10.61
C ALA A 67 18.61 4.18 -9.25
N TYR A 68 18.94 5.40 -8.79
CA TYR A 68 18.44 5.97 -7.54
C TYR A 68 16.90 6.09 -7.53
N LEU A 69 16.33 6.64 -8.61
CA LEU A 69 14.88 6.80 -8.74
C LEU A 69 14.15 5.46 -8.80
N ILE A 70 14.71 4.47 -9.50
CA ILE A 70 14.15 3.11 -9.54
C ILE A 70 14.13 2.50 -8.13
N GLU A 71 15.22 2.64 -7.38
CA GLU A 71 15.30 2.12 -6.01
C GLU A 71 14.30 2.81 -5.07
N LYS A 72 14.21 4.15 -5.12
CA LYS A 72 13.26 4.90 -4.30
C LYS A 72 11.81 4.61 -4.69
N SER A 73 11.50 4.52 -5.98
CA SER A 73 10.14 4.20 -6.45
C SER A 73 9.68 2.83 -5.98
N LEU A 74 10.57 1.83 -5.98
CA LEU A 74 10.26 0.47 -5.54
C LEU A 74 9.98 0.41 -4.02
N SER A 75 10.64 1.24 -3.22
CA SER A 75 10.36 1.40 -1.79
C SER A 75 9.03 2.13 -1.53
N VAL A 76 8.77 3.22 -2.26
CA VAL A 76 7.55 4.03 -2.11
C VAL A 76 6.30 3.25 -2.52
N ASP A 77 6.37 2.43 -3.57
CA ASP A 77 5.27 1.57 -4.03
C ASP A 77 4.79 0.64 -2.89
N ASN A 78 5.74 0.01 -2.19
CA ASN A 78 5.43 -0.85 -1.05
C ASN A 78 4.75 -0.09 0.10
N VAL A 79 5.24 1.10 0.48
CA VAL A 79 4.67 1.90 1.59
C VAL A 79 3.31 2.48 1.22
N PHE A 80 3.10 2.87 -0.04
CA PHE A 80 1.86 3.45 -0.53
C PHE A 80 0.68 2.49 -0.39
N VAL A 81 0.86 1.22 -0.79
CA VAL A 81 -0.17 0.19 -0.64
C VAL A 81 -0.61 0.07 0.83
N TRP A 82 0.34 0.07 1.77
CA TRP A 82 0.02 0.02 3.20
C TRP A 82 -0.73 1.25 3.70
N ALA A 83 -0.33 2.45 3.25
CA ALA A 83 -1.01 3.68 3.60
C ALA A 83 -2.48 3.68 3.15
N VAL A 84 -2.76 3.20 1.93
CA VAL A 84 -4.13 3.06 1.39
C VAL A 84 -4.95 2.01 2.14
N VAL A 85 -4.34 0.87 2.47
CA VAL A 85 -5.04 -0.20 3.21
C VAL A 85 -5.40 0.28 4.62
N PHE A 86 -4.47 0.91 5.35
CA PHE A 86 -4.75 1.39 6.70
C PHE A 86 -5.71 2.57 6.74
N SER A 87 -5.67 3.46 5.73
CA SER A 87 -6.65 4.55 5.63
C SER A 87 -8.06 4.01 5.34
N HIS A 88 -8.18 2.98 4.50
CA HIS A 88 -9.46 2.37 4.19
C HIS A 88 -10.10 1.65 5.40
N PHE A 89 -9.30 0.94 6.20
CA PHE A 89 -9.80 0.15 7.34
C PHE A 89 -9.77 0.87 8.70
N ALA A 90 -9.34 2.13 8.76
CA ALA A 90 -9.27 2.95 9.97
C ALA A 90 -8.66 2.21 11.19
N VAL A 91 -7.60 1.43 10.96
CA VAL A 91 -7.06 0.49 11.96
C VAL A 91 -6.40 1.24 13.13
N PRO A 92 -6.81 0.98 14.39
CA PRO A 92 -6.20 1.59 15.58
C PRO A 92 -4.69 1.29 15.68
N ARG A 93 -3.89 2.30 16.05
CA ARG A 93 -2.40 2.25 16.05
C ARG A 93 -1.80 1.06 16.80
N GLN A 94 -2.47 0.60 17.85
CA GLN A 94 -2.05 -0.55 18.66
C GLN A 94 -1.98 -1.89 17.89
N TYR A 95 -2.77 -2.06 16.83
CA TYR A 95 -2.78 -3.29 16.02
C TYR A 95 -2.02 -3.15 14.69
N GLN A 96 -1.63 -1.93 14.32
CA GLN A 96 -0.96 -1.66 13.04
C GLN A 96 0.31 -2.50 12.87
N HIS A 97 1.11 -2.68 13.92
CA HIS A 97 2.37 -3.45 13.83
C HIS A 97 2.14 -4.92 13.43
N ARG A 98 1.15 -5.58 14.02
CA ARG A 98 0.90 -7.01 13.78
C ARG A 98 0.24 -7.24 12.43
N THR A 99 -0.70 -6.35 12.05
CA THR A 99 -1.35 -6.38 10.74
C THR A 99 -0.37 -6.03 9.63
N LEU A 100 0.50 -5.04 9.84
CA LEU A 100 1.56 -4.66 8.90
C LEU A 100 2.54 -5.81 8.68
N PHE A 101 2.95 -6.51 9.73
CA PHE A 101 3.88 -7.64 9.61
C PHE A 101 3.30 -8.77 8.75
N TRP A 102 2.10 -9.25 9.08
CA TRP A 102 1.42 -10.30 8.31
C TRP A 102 1.09 -9.84 6.89
N GLY A 103 0.78 -8.55 6.77
CA GLY A 103 0.54 -7.89 5.51
C GLY A 103 1.75 -7.87 4.59
N ILE A 104 2.89 -7.34 5.05
CA ILE A 104 4.13 -7.26 4.27
C ILE A 104 4.59 -8.66 3.87
N PHE A 105 4.53 -9.61 4.82
CA PHE A 105 4.85 -11.01 4.55
C PHE A 105 3.96 -11.57 3.42
N GLY A 106 2.64 -11.37 3.49
CA GLY A 106 1.71 -11.80 2.46
C GLY A 106 1.97 -11.12 1.11
N ALA A 107 2.21 -9.81 1.10
CA ALA A 107 2.51 -9.06 -0.12
C ALA A 107 3.81 -9.53 -0.79
N LEU A 108 4.85 -9.84 0.00
CA LEU A 108 6.12 -10.34 -0.51
C LEU A 108 5.99 -11.75 -1.09
N VAL A 109 5.25 -12.64 -0.43
CA VAL A 109 4.94 -13.98 -0.96
C VAL A 109 4.16 -13.88 -2.27
N MET A 110 3.13 -13.05 -2.31
CA MET A 110 2.38 -12.80 -3.54
C MET A 110 3.29 -12.26 -4.64
N ARG A 111 4.19 -11.31 -4.32
CA ARG A 111 5.17 -10.75 -5.25
C ARG A 111 6.09 -11.84 -5.81
N PHE A 112 6.59 -12.75 -4.98
CA PHE A 112 7.42 -13.86 -5.44
C PHE A 112 6.67 -14.78 -6.40
N ILE A 113 5.43 -15.17 -6.05
CA ILE A 113 4.58 -16.00 -6.91
C ILE A 113 4.30 -15.28 -8.24
N PHE A 114 3.91 -14.01 -8.20
CA PHE A 114 3.63 -13.21 -9.39
C PHE A 114 4.86 -13.06 -10.29
N ILE A 115 6.06 -12.90 -9.74
CA ILE A 115 7.29 -12.81 -10.54
C ILE A 115 7.60 -14.16 -11.20
N VAL A 116 7.55 -15.26 -10.46
CA VAL A 116 7.86 -16.60 -11.02
C VAL A 116 6.85 -16.99 -12.09
N VAL A 117 5.56 -16.84 -11.80
CA VAL A 117 4.49 -17.15 -12.76
C VAL A 117 4.51 -16.14 -13.92
N GLY A 118 4.62 -14.85 -13.62
CA GLY A 118 4.59 -13.78 -14.61
C GLY A 118 5.73 -13.88 -15.60
N THR A 119 6.96 -14.15 -15.14
CA THR A 119 8.11 -14.35 -16.04
C THR A 119 7.93 -15.58 -16.94
N ALA A 120 7.40 -16.69 -16.41
CA ALA A 120 7.09 -17.87 -17.21
C ALA A 120 6.05 -17.60 -18.30
N VAL A 121 5.01 -16.83 -17.98
CA VAL A 121 3.94 -16.46 -18.92
C VAL A 121 4.43 -15.47 -19.98
N ILE A 122 5.15 -14.42 -19.59
CA ILE A 122 5.67 -13.38 -20.50
C ILE A 122 6.66 -13.97 -21.51
N ASN A 123 7.50 -14.93 -21.09
CA ASN A 123 8.43 -15.61 -21.98
C ASN A 123 7.73 -16.37 -23.12
N ARG A 124 6.46 -16.78 -22.94
CA ARG A 124 5.66 -17.47 -23.97
C ARG A 124 4.82 -16.52 -24.80
N PHE A 125 4.27 -15.46 -24.21
CA PHE A 125 3.33 -14.55 -24.86
C PHE A 125 3.78 -13.09 -24.74
N LYS A 126 4.68 -12.65 -25.63
CA LYS A 126 5.19 -11.26 -25.64
C LYS A 126 4.08 -10.22 -25.87
N ILE A 127 3.04 -10.57 -26.64
CA ILE A 127 1.84 -9.73 -26.84
C ILE A 127 1.12 -9.45 -25.53
N LEU A 128 1.16 -10.39 -24.56
CA LEU A 128 0.53 -10.20 -23.26
C LEU A 128 1.16 -9.01 -22.51
N LEU A 129 2.46 -8.77 -22.67
CA LEU A 129 3.15 -7.64 -22.03
C LEU A 129 2.57 -6.31 -22.53
N LEU A 130 2.32 -6.19 -23.84
CA LEU A 130 1.74 -4.99 -24.43
C LEU A 130 0.29 -4.77 -23.96
N VAL A 131 -0.51 -5.85 -23.89
CA VAL A 131 -1.88 -5.80 -23.34
C VAL A 131 -1.86 -5.38 -21.87
N PHE A 132 -0.97 -5.96 -21.06
CA PHE A 132 -0.82 -5.61 -19.65
C PHE A 132 -0.39 -4.14 -19.47
N GLY A 133 0.53 -3.66 -20.31
CA GLY A 133 0.96 -2.26 -20.31
C GLY A 133 -0.19 -1.30 -20.62
N VAL A 134 -0.98 -1.57 -21.67
CA VAL A 134 -2.17 -0.77 -22.00
C VAL A 134 -3.20 -0.83 -20.87
N PHE A 135 -3.40 -2.01 -20.27
CA PHE A 135 -4.29 -2.18 -19.13
C PHE A 135 -3.85 -1.35 -17.91
N LEU A 136 -2.55 -1.31 -17.59
CA LEU A 136 -2.01 -0.47 -16.50
C LEU A 136 -2.19 1.03 -16.77
N ILE A 137 -1.98 1.47 -18.01
CA ILE A 137 -2.23 2.87 -18.39
C ILE A 137 -3.72 3.20 -18.20
N TYR A 138 -4.61 2.30 -18.63
CA TYR A 138 -6.05 2.48 -18.46
C TYR A 138 -6.47 2.54 -16.98
N THR A 139 -6.00 1.63 -16.14
CA THR A 139 -6.33 1.61 -14.71
C THR A 139 -5.73 2.81 -13.96
N GLY A 140 -4.48 3.18 -14.26
CA GLY A 140 -3.85 4.38 -13.70
C GLY A 140 -4.62 5.65 -14.08
N TRP A 141 -5.01 5.77 -15.35
CA TRP A 141 -5.84 6.88 -15.82
C TRP A 141 -7.22 6.92 -15.16
N LYS A 142 -7.85 5.76 -14.94
CA LYS A 142 -9.12 5.64 -14.21
C LYS A 142 -8.98 6.10 -12.76
N ILE A 143 -7.89 5.76 -12.06
CA ILE A 143 -7.65 6.19 -10.67
C ILE A 143 -7.46 7.71 -10.60
N VAL A 144 -6.74 8.31 -11.56
CA VAL A 144 -6.54 9.77 -11.59
C VAL A 144 -7.84 10.53 -11.89
N ARG A 145 -8.71 9.96 -12.73
CA ARG A 145 -10.03 10.55 -13.07
C ARG A 145 -11.13 10.23 -12.07
N GLY A 146 -10.98 9.15 -11.29
CA GLY A 146 -11.94 8.74 -10.27
C GLY A 146 -11.83 9.58 -9.01
N LYS A 147 -12.19 10.86 -9.10
CA LYS A 147 -12.66 11.63 -7.94
C LYS A 147 -14.19 11.65 -8.00
N ASP A 148 -14.79 11.20 -6.91
CA ASP A 148 -16.18 11.47 -6.52
C ASP A 148 -17.29 10.97 -7.46
N GLU A 149 -17.33 9.66 -7.71
CA GLU A 149 -18.63 9.02 -7.81
C GLU A 149 -18.76 8.08 -6.61
N GLU A 150 -19.67 8.42 -5.69
CA GLU A 150 -20.48 7.45 -4.96
C GLU A 150 -21.21 6.57 -5.99
N SER A 151 -20.45 5.77 -6.72
CA SER A 151 -20.97 4.69 -7.53
C SER A 151 -21.44 3.65 -6.54
N ASP A 152 -22.73 3.69 -6.22
CA ASP A 152 -23.45 2.68 -5.45
C ASP A 152 -22.85 1.28 -5.71
N PRO A 153 -22.06 0.73 -4.76
CA PRO A 153 -21.28 -0.50 -4.97
C PRO A 153 -22.14 -1.75 -5.19
N ASN A 154 -23.46 -1.59 -5.22
CA ASN A 154 -24.43 -2.67 -5.26
C ASN A 154 -24.70 -3.23 -6.68
N ASP A 155 -24.22 -2.59 -7.77
CA ASP A 155 -24.53 -3.06 -9.14
C ASP A 155 -23.34 -3.39 -10.05
N THR A 156 -22.13 -3.52 -9.51
CA THR A 156 -21.02 -4.01 -10.35
C THR A 156 -21.00 -5.55 -10.35
N LYS A 157 -21.03 -6.18 -11.54
CA LYS A 157 -20.95 -7.65 -11.74
C LYS A 157 -19.80 -8.32 -10.96
N THR A 158 -18.75 -7.58 -10.66
CA THR A 158 -17.61 -7.99 -9.84
C THR A 158 -17.97 -8.22 -8.36
N MET A 159 -18.88 -7.42 -7.78
CA MET A 159 -19.35 -7.56 -6.39
C MET A 159 -20.25 -8.80 -6.21
N ARG A 160 -21.03 -9.16 -7.23
CA ARG A 160 -21.82 -10.42 -7.27
C ARG A 160 -20.92 -11.67 -7.28
N LEU A 161 -19.77 -11.60 -7.95
CA LEU A 161 -18.81 -12.71 -7.96
C LEU A 161 -18.03 -12.81 -6.64
N PHE A 162 -17.70 -11.66 -6.02
CA PHE A 162 -17.01 -11.61 -4.74
C PHE A 162 -17.87 -12.12 -3.56
N ARG A 163 -19.18 -11.76 -3.53
CA ARG A 163 -20.16 -12.29 -2.56
C ARG A 163 -20.37 -13.81 -2.65
N ARG A 164 -19.97 -14.45 -3.76
CA ARG A 164 -20.07 -15.91 -3.93
C ARG A 164 -18.93 -16.67 -3.22
N PHE A 165 -17.79 -16.02 -3.01
CA PHE A 165 -16.62 -16.64 -2.37
C PHE A 165 -16.39 -16.18 -0.92
N VAL A 166 -16.98 -15.06 -0.52
CA VAL A 166 -16.88 -14.55 0.86
C VAL A 166 -18.30 -14.37 1.42
N PRO A 167 -18.68 -15.08 2.50
CA PRO A 167 -19.94 -14.82 3.20
C PRO A 167 -19.86 -13.42 3.83
N SER A 168 -20.40 -12.44 3.12
CA SER A 168 -20.59 -11.09 3.65
C SER A 168 -21.89 -11.08 4.44
N VAL A 169 -21.79 -10.91 5.76
CA VAL A 169 -22.92 -10.45 6.57
C VAL A 169 -23.25 -9.03 6.12
N GLN A 170 -24.32 -8.90 5.34
CA GLN A 170 -24.89 -7.63 4.92
C GLN A 170 -25.82 -7.13 6.02
N HIS A 171 -25.29 -6.37 6.97
CA HIS A 171 -26.13 -5.39 7.64
C HIS A 171 -25.28 -4.28 8.28
N TYR A 172 -25.25 -3.14 7.61
CA TYR A 172 -24.87 -1.86 8.22
C TYR A 172 -25.99 -0.89 7.85
N ASP A 173 -27.11 -1.00 8.57
CA ASP A 173 -28.21 -0.05 8.48
C ASP A 173 -28.02 0.96 9.62
N GLY A 174 -27.55 2.15 9.26
CA GLY A 174 -27.43 3.26 10.17
C GLY A 174 -28.79 3.89 10.39
N GLN A 175 -29.57 3.37 11.35
CA GLN A 175 -30.37 4.11 12.36
C GLN A 175 -31.39 3.18 13.06
N LYS A 176 -31.14 2.91 14.35
CA LYS A 176 -31.87 2.07 15.33
C LYS A 176 -31.72 0.54 15.15
N MET A 177 -30.85 -0.07 15.96
CA MET A 177 -31.18 -0.72 17.25
C MET A 177 -32.06 -1.97 17.12
N ILE A 178 -31.44 -3.13 16.93
CA ILE A 178 -31.87 -4.38 17.59
C ILE A 178 -30.63 -5.08 18.14
N GLY A 179 -30.42 -4.94 19.44
CA GLY A 179 -29.56 -5.83 20.19
C GLY A 179 -30.27 -7.17 20.36
N TYR A 180 -29.52 -8.26 20.17
CA TYR A 180 -29.83 -9.53 20.80
C TYR A 180 -28.62 -9.95 21.62
N ILE A 181 -28.58 -9.47 22.85
CA ILE A 181 -28.05 -10.27 23.95
C ILE A 181 -29.23 -10.40 24.93
N PRO A 182 -29.76 -11.60 25.19
CA PRO A 182 -30.82 -11.78 26.16
C PRO A 182 -30.22 -11.63 27.55
N PHE A 183 -30.28 -10.43 28.12
CA PHE A 183 -30.10 -10.24 29.55
C PHE A 183 -31.48 -9.98 30.18
N PRO A 184 -31.83 -10.68 31.27
CA PRO A 184 -33.16 -10.61 31.87
C PRO A 184 -33.43 -9.21 32.42
N CYS A 185 -34.62 -8.68 32.13
CA CYS A 185 -35.07 -7.37 32.55
C CYS A 185 -35.12 -7.25 34.08
N THR A 186 -34.42 -6.24 34.62
CA THR A 186 -34.66 -5.73 35.97
C THR A 186 -34.98 -4.24 35.89
N ASN A 187 -36.18 -3.91 36.38
CA ASN A 187 -36.79 -2.59 36.51
C ASN A 187 -35.86 -1.48 37.02
N TYR A 188 -35.89 -0.31 36.37
CA TYR A 188 -35.71 0.98 37.05
C TYR A 188 -36.58 2.07 36.40
N HIS A 189 -37.51 2.59 37.20
CA HIS A 189 -38.25 3.83 36.98
C HIS A 189 -37.30 5.02 36.81
N PHE A 190 -37.53 5.87 35.82
CA PHE A 190 -37.00 7.24 35.83
C PHE A 190 -38.09 8.26 35.48
N ILE A 191 -38.04 9.30 36.29
CA ILE A 191 -38.98 10.41 36.49
C ILE A 191 -38.84 11.40 35.33
N ASP A 192 -39.99 11.86 34.84
CA ASP A 192 -40.15 12.87 33.78
C ASP A 192 -39.73 14.26 34.32
N ASN A 193 -38.84 14.96 33.62
CA ASN A 193 -38.38 16.31 33.97
C ASN A 193 -38.88 17.29 32.89
N LYS A 194 -40.04 17.90 33.16
CA LYS A 194 -40.60 19.04 32.43
C LYS A 194 -40.82 20.21 33.39
N ASP A 195 -39.76 20.81 33.92
CA ASP A 195 -39.88 22.00 34.80
C ASP A 195 -38.81 23.10 34.55
N TRP A 196 -38.21 23.23 33.37
CA TRP A 196 -37.15 24.25 33.15
C TRP A 196 -37.36 25.21 31.96
N VAL A 197 -38.59 25.41 31.49
CA VAL A 197 -38.92 26.56 30.61
C VAL A 197 -40.25 27.18 31.04
N SER A 198 -40.19 28.04 32.07
CA SER A 198 -40.99 29.27 32.24
C SER A 198 -40.70 29.90 33.60
#